data_AF-A0A9D6JF66-F1
#
_entry.id   AF-A0A9D6JF66-F1
#
_cell.length_a   1.000
_cell.length_b   1.000
_cell.length_c   1.000
_cell.angle_alpha   90.00
_cell.angle_beta   90.00
_cell.angle_gamma   90.00
#
_symmetry.space_group_name_H-M   'P 1'
#
loop_
_entity.id
_entity.type
_entity.pdbx_description
1 polymer ?
#
loop_
_entity_poly.entity_id
_entity_poly.type
_entity_poly.pdbx_seq_one_letter_code
_entity_poly.pdbx_strand_id
1 'polypeptide(L)'
;MRKWGTWLAGGLAAAALVTSALAAQAPDGAKAPDRRMQAEAHYELGVMYHERVFESLDQAIAEYEQAVKLKSDYAEAHYNLALSYHTKAKLGTDDRTLYRKALAEYKLYLKYSPQGDLAAKAKQNIRAVEARLRQ
;
A
#
# COMPACT_ATOMS: atom_id res chain seq x y z
N MET A 1 -25.88 40.15 16.22
CA MET A 1 -25.63 39.03 17.15
C MET A 1 -26.16 37.74 16.55
N ARG A 2 -25.27 36.81 16.19
CA ARG A 2 -25.37 35.34 16.36
C ARG A 2 -24.17 34.73 15.64
N LYS A 3 -23.09 34.56 16.41
CA LYS A 3 -21.98 33.68 16.06
C LYS A 3 -22.51 32.25 16.17
N TRP A 4 -22.49 31.50 15.07
CA TRP A 4 -22.50 30.05 15.11
C TRP A 4 -21.05 29.61 14.93
N GLY A 5 -20.28 29.63 16.02
CA GLY A 5 -19.19 28.68 16.12
C GLY A 5 -19.81 27.32 16.40
N THR A 6 -19.20 26.25 15.88
CA THR A 6 -18.84 25.07 16.69
C THR A 6 -18.17 23.93 15.88
N TRP A 7 -17.08 23.43 16.48
CA TRP A 7 -16.54 22.06 16.61
C TRP A 7 -15.87 21.29 15.44
N LEU A 8 -14.64 20.89 15.79
CA LEU A 8 -13.77 19.86 15.22
C LEU A 8 -14.33 18.43 15.42
N ALA A 9 -13.77 17.52 14.60
CA ALA A 9 -13.65 16.07 14.79
C ALA A 9 -14.84 15.18 14.42
N GLY A 10 -14.64 14.33 13.40
CA GLY A 10 -15.59 13.29 13.01
C GLY A 10 -15.27 12.67 11.65
N GLY A 11 -14.12 11.99 11.55
CA GLY A 11 -13.81 11.12 10.40
C GLY A 11 -14.94 10.12 10.15
N LEU A 12 -15.23 9.88 8.87
CA LEU A 12 -16.18 8.90 8.32
C LEU A 12 -17.69 9.17 8.47
N ALA A 13 -18.18 9.92 9.47
CA ALA A 13 -19.62 10.26 9.54
C ALA A 13 -20.01 11.51 8.71
N ALA A 14 -19.06 12.40 8.44
CA ALA A 14 -19.32 13.63 7.69
C ALA A 14 -19.64 13.38 6.20
N ALA A 15 -19.11 12.32 5.59
CA ALA A 15 -19.32 12.05 4.16
C ALA A 15 -20.78 11.64 3.82
N ALA A 16 -21.47 10.97 4.75
CA ALA A 16 -22.84 10.50 4.55
C ALA A 16 -23.92 11.52 4.99
N LEU A 17 -23.60 12.42 5.92
CA LEU A 17 -24.54 13.48 6.33
C LEU A 17 -24.42 14.76 5.48
N VAL A 18 -23.25 15.02 4.87
CA VAL A 18 -23.11 16.15 3.93
C VAL A 18 -23.89 15.89 2.64
N THR A 19 -24.05 14.63 2.21
CA THR A 19 -24.83 14.29 1.00
C THR A 19 -26.33 14.49 1.18
N SER A 20 -26.90 14.21 2.36
CA SER A 20 -28.34 14.40 2.60
C SER A 20 -28.70 15.85 2.93
N ALA A 21 -27.81 16.61 3.59
CA ALA A 21 -28.08 18.01 3.94
C ALA A 21 -27.96 18.96 2.75
N LEU A 22 -27.08 18.69 1.76
CA LEU A 22 -26.95 19.52 0.56
C LEU A 22 -28.14 19.38 -0.41
N ALA A 23 -28.83 18.23 -0.39
CA ALA A 23 -29.92 17.94 -1.33
C ALA A 23 -31.22 18.72 -1.01
N ALA A 24 -31.42 19.13 0.24
CA ALA A 24 -32.66 19.79 0.67
C ALA A 24 -32.70 21.32 0.43
N GLN A 25 -31.57 21.92 0.01
CA GLN A 25 -31.46 23.37 -0.23
C GLN A 25 -30.90 23.71 -1.62
N ALA A 26 -30.69 22.73 -2.50
CA ALA A 26 -30.25 23.03 -3.85
C ALA A 26 -31.40 23.72 -4.61
N PRO A 27 -31.22 24.95 -5.12
CA PRO A 27 -32.23 25.58 -5.96
C PRO A 27 -32.50 24.70 -7.19
N ASP A 28 -33.77 24.61 -7.58
CA ASP A 28 -34.19 23.96 -8.83
C ASP A 28 -33.38 24.55 -9.99
N GLY A 29 -32.40 23.78 -10.48
CA GLY A 29 -31.41 24.24 -11.47
C GLY A 29 -29.96 23.84 -11.21
N ALA A 30 -29.65 23.15 -10.11
CA ALA A 30 -28.32 22.58 -9.88
C ALA A 30 -27.95 21.60 -11.02
N LYS A 31 -27.13 22.07 -11.96
CA LYS A 31 -26.56 21.25 -13.03
C LYS A 31 -25.90 20.03 -12.39
N ALA A 32 -26.16 18.84 -12.95
CA ALA A 32 -25.51 17.60 -12.53
C ALA A 32 -24.01 17.85 -12.30
N PRO A 33 -23.41 17.35 -11.21
CA PRO A 33 -22.04 17.66 -10.85
C PRO A 33 -21.15 17.46 -12.08
N ASP A 34 -20.39 18.49 -12.43
CA ASP A 34 -19.55 18.49 -13.63
C ASP A 34 -18.79 17.16 -13.67
N ARG A 35 -18.90 16.44 -14.79
CA ARG A 35 -18.24 15.13 -14.96
C ARG A 35 -16.75 15.25 -14.68
N ARG A 36 -16.17 16.42 -14.92
CA ARG A 36 -14.80 16.76 -14.54
C ARG A 36 -14.57 16.66 -13.02
N MET A 37 -15.43 17.28 -12.21
CA MET A 37 -15.33 17.23 -10.75
C MET A 37 -15.50 15.80 -10.21
N GLN A 38 -16.38 15.00 -10.81
CA GLN A 38 -16.51 13.58 -10.46
C GLN A 38 -15.24 12.79 -10.82
N ALA A 39 -14.67 13.02 -12.01
CA ALA A 39 -13.44 12.38 -12.43
C ALA A 39 -12.25 12.74 -11.52
N GLU A 40 -12.10 14.02 -11.16
CA GLU A 40 -11.10 14.50 -10.21
C GLU A 40 -11.26 13.81 -8.85
N ALA A 41 -12.49 13.73 -8.30
CA ALA A 41 -12.73 13.03 -7.03
C ALA A 41 -12.36 11.54 -7.08
N HIS A 42 -12.68 10.84 -8.16
CA HIS A 42 -12.29 9.44 -8.33
C HIS A 42 -10.77 9.26 -8.51
N TYR A 43 -10.10 10.19 -9.18
CA TYR A 43 -8.65 10.22 -9.30
C TYR A 43 -7.98 10.36 -7.93
N GLU A 44 -8.41 11.34 -7.12
CA GLU A 44 -7.88 11.56 -5.77
C GLU A 44 -8.08 10.34 -4.86
N LEU A 45 -9.24 9.67 -4.94
CA LEU A 45 -9.46 8.41 -4.22
C LEU A 45 -8.48 7.31 -4.65
N GLY A 46 -8.16 7.23 -5.95
CA GLY A 46 -7.13 6.32 -6.46
C GLY A 46 -5.76 6.61 -5.86
N VAL A 47 -5.36 7.88 -5.77
CA VAL A 47 -4.10 8.30 -5.12
C VAL A 47 -4.07 7.89 -3.65
N MET A 48 -5.14 8.18 -2.90
CA MET A 48 -5.23 7.81 -1.48
C MET A 48 -5.10 6.29 -1.26
N TYR A 49 -5.73 5.48 -2.11
CA TYR A 49 -5.59 4.03 -2.01
C TYR A 49 -4.17 3.54 -2.32
N HIS A 50 -3.49 4.14 -3.31
CA HIS A 50 -2.09 3.82 -3.57
C HIS A 50 -1.20 4.19 -2.37
N GLU A 51 -1.34 5.38 -1.81
CA GLU A 51 -0.56 5.82 -0.64
C GLU A 51 -0.74 4.89 0.56
N ARG A 52 -1.98 4.47 0.85
CA ARG A 52 -2.26 3.52 1.93
C ARG A 52 -1.57 2.17 1.72
N VAL A 53 -1.46 1.70 0.48
CA VAL A 53 -0.74 0.46 0.15
C VAL A 53 0.76 0.63 0.40
N PHE A 54 1.35 1.78 0.04
CA PHE A 54 2.75 2.06 0.33
C PHE A 54 3.05 2.09 1.83
N GLU A 55 2.23 2.79 2.61
CA GLU A 55 2.39 2.85 4.08
C GLU A 55 2.27 1.45 4.71
N SER A 56 1.28 0.66 4.26
CA SER A 56 1.11 -0.71 4.74
C SER A 56 2.32 -1.59 4.42
N LEU A 57 2.98 -1.40 3.27
CA LEU A 57 4.21 -2.10 2.92
C LEU A 57 5.38 -1.71 3.84
N ASP A 58 5.49 -0.44 4.19
CA ASP A 58 6.52 0.05 5.11
C ASP A 58 6.36 -0.50 6.53
N GLN A 59 5.13 -0.52 7.03
CA GLN A 59 4.82 -1.14 8.32
C GLN A 59 5.14 -2.65 8.29
N ALA A 60 4.74 -3.36 7.23
CA ALA A 60 5.04 -4.79 7.10
C ALA A 60 6.56 -5.06 7.05
N ILE A 61 7.32 -4.24 6.32
CA ILE A 61 8.80 -4.34 6.29
C ILE A 61 9.37 -4.17 7.69
N ALA A 62 8.95 -3.14 8.44
CA ALA A 62 9.44 -2.90 9.79
C ALA A 62 9.19 -4.09 10.73
N GLU A 63 7.98 -4.66 10.71
CA GLU A 63 7.64 -5.82 11.56
C GLU A 63 8.43 -7.07 11.16
N TYR A 64 8.57 -7.35 9.87
CA TYR A 64 9.37 -8.50 9.44
C TYR A 64 10.86 -8.31 9.72
N GLU A 65 11.39 -7.07 9.64
CA GLU A 65 12.75 -6.76 10.08
C GLU A 65 12.95 -7.03 11.57
N GLN A 66 11.97 -6.73 12.42
CA GLN A 66 12.04 -7.10 13.83
C GLN A 66 11.98 -8.62 14.02
N ALA A 67 11.11 -9.31 13.27
CA ALA A 67 11.02 -10.77 13.34
C ALA A 67 12.35 -11.44 13.01
N VAL A 68 13.05 -11.01 11.95
CA VAL A 68 14.36 -11.59 11.57
C VAL A 68 15.49 -11.15 12.50
N LYS A 69 15.38 -10.00 13.20
CA LYS A 69 16.32 -9.62 14.26
C LYS A 69 16.18 -10.51 15.49
N LEU A 70 14.93 -10.83 15.88
CA LEU A 70 14.63 -11.68 17.02
C LEU A 70 14.95 -13.15 16.74
N LYS A 71 14.69 -13.60 15.51
CA LYS A 71 14.96 -14.96 15.06
C LYS A 71 15.52 -14.95 13.64
N SER A 72 16.85 -14.99 13.54
CA SER A 72 17.59 -14.84 12.28
C SER A 72 17.45 -16.01 11.30
N ASP A 73 16.87 -17.14 11.73
CA ASP A 73 16.58 -18.31 10.89
C ASP A 73 15.07 -18.49 10.63
N TYR A 74 14.26 -17.47 10.92
CA TYR A 74 12.81 -17.52 10.67
C TYR A 74 12.51 -17.39 9.17
N ALA A 75 12.51 -18.52 8.48
CA ALA A 75 12.40 -18.60 7.03
C ALA A 75 11.18 -17.83 6.48
N GLU A 76 9.98 -18.02 7.06
CA GLU A 76 8.75 -17.38 6.59
C GLU A 76 8.81 -15.85 6.71
N ALA A 77 9.49 -15.32 7.74
CA ALA A 77 9.72 -13.88 7.87
C ALA A 77 10.65 -13.36 6.75
N HIS A 78 11.71 -14.09 6.42
CA HIS A 78 12.57 -13.75 5.27
C HIS A 78 11.78 -13.75 3.94
N TYR A 79 10.90 -14.73 3.72
CA TYR A 79 10.08 -14.76 2.50
C TYR A 79 9.14 -13.55 2.41
N ASN A 80 8.44 -13.23 3.50
CA ASN A 80 7.49 -12.13 3.51
C ASN A 80 8.19 -10.76 3.46
N LEU A 81 9.33 -10.60 4.13
CA LEU A 81 10.18 -9.41 4.01
C LEU A 81 10.62 -9.20 2.56
N ALA A 82 11.08 -10.27 1.90
CA ALA A 82 11.44 -10.23 0.49
C ALA A 82 10.28 -9.81 -0.42
N LEU A 83 9.08 -10.37 -0.16
CA LEU A 83 7.87 -10.05 -0.93
C LEU A 83 7.44 -8.59 -0.74
N SER A 84 7.50 -8.06 0.49
CA SER A 84 7.20 -6.66 0.76
C SER A 84 8.18 -5.73 0.04
N TYR A 85 9.48 -6.03 0.10
CA TYR A 85 10.49 -5.29 -0.65
C TYR A 85 10.28 -5.34 -2.17
N HIS A 86 10.01 -6.52 -2.73
CA HIS A 86 9.73 -6.71 -4.15
C HIS A 86 8.49 -5.92 -4.58
N THR A 87 7.42 -5.99 -3.80
CA THR A 87 6.15 -5.31 -4.10
C THR A 87 6.35 -3.80 -4.06
N LYS A 88 7.02 -3.28 -3.03
CA LYS A 88 7.32 -1.85 -2.91
C LYS A 88 8.20 -1.35 -4.07
N ALA A 89 9.21 -2.12 -4.47
CA ALA A 89 10.06 -1.80 -5.62
C ALA A 89 9.24 -1.67 -6.92
N LYS A 90 8.31 -2.61 -7.14
CA LYS A 90 7.48 -2.67 -8.35
C LYS A 90 6.40 -1.59 -8.41
N LEU A 91 5.81 -1.23 -7.25
CA LEU A 91 4.77 -0.20 -7.18
C LEU A 91 5.37 1.22 -7.30
N GLY A 92 6.60 1.42 -6.80
CA GLY A 92 7.33 2.67 -6.97
C GLY A 92 8.01 2.79 -8.35
N THR A 93 9.11 3.55 -8.41
CA THR A 93 9.93 3.76 -9.61
C THR A 93 10.98 2.67 -9.82
N ASP A 94 10.56 1.40 -9.88
CA ASP A 94 11.43 0.23 -10.14
C ASP A 94 12.75 0.28 -9.32
N ASP A 95 12.62 0.44 -8.00
CA ASP A 95 13.76 0.74 -7.13
C ASP A 95 14.72 -0.45 -7.02
N ARG A 96 15.87 -0.34 -7.72
CA ARG A 96 16.94 -1.35 -7.74
C ARG A 96 17.48 -1.68 -6.34
N THR A 97 17.43 -0.75 -5.40
CA THR A 97 17.87 -0.99 -4.01
C THR A 97 16.90 -1.94 -3.31
N LEU A 98 15.60 -1.70 -3.44
CA LEU A 98 14.57 -2.58 -2.86
C LEU A 98 14.59 -3.96 -3.53
N TYR A 99 14.83 -4.04 -4.85
CA TYR A 99 15.04 -5.32 -5.53
C TYR A 99 16.24 -6.10 -4.99
N ARG A 100 17.37 -5.44 -4.72
CA ARG A 100 18.53 -6.10 -4.10
C ARG A 100 18.21 -6.63 -2.71
N LYS A 101 17.48 -5.87 -1.88
CA LYS A 101 17.01 -6.34 -0.57
C LYS A 101 16.10 -7.55 -0.72
N ALA A 102 15.10 -7.49 -1.61
CA ALA A 102 14.21 -8.61 -1.88
C ALA A 102 14.98 -9.88 -2.30
N LEU A 103 15.96 -9.75 -3.19
CA LEU A 103 16.78 -10.86 -3.64
C LEU A 103 17.60 -11.49 -2.51
N ALA A 104 18.18 -10.66 -1.62
CA ALA A 104 18.92 -11.15 -0.46
C ALA A 104 18.02 -11.97 0.48
N GLU A 105 16.83 -11.45 0.79
CA GLU A 105 15.89 -12.07 1.71
C GLU A 105 15.28 -13.37 1.13
N TYR A 106 14.95 -13.43 -0.17
CA TYR A 106 14.53 -14.69 -0.79
C TYR A 106 15.62 -15.76 -0.75
N LYS A 107 16.89 -15.37 -0.90
CA LYS A 107 18.02 -16.30 -0.78
C LYS A 107 18.17 -16.81 0.65
N LEU A 108 17.94 -15.97 1.66
CA LEU A 108 17.91 -16.40 3.07
C LEU A 108 16.75 -17.37 3.33
N TYR A 109 15.55 -17.10 2.80
CA TYR A 109 14.45 -18.07 2.88
C TYR A 109 14.86 -19.45 2.32
N LEU A 110 15.44 -19.50 1.12
CA LEU A 110 15.88 -20.76 0.51
C LEU A 110 17.06 -21.41 1.25
N LYS A 111 17.89 -20.62 1.96
CA LYS A 111 18.95 -21.15 2.81
C LYS A 111 18.37 -21.88 4.02
N TYR A 112 17.38 -21.30 4.69
CA TYR A 112 16.79 -21.87 5.90
C TYR A 112 15.69 -22.89 5.63
N SER A 113 14.98 -22.78 4.50
CA SER A 113 13.88 -23.67 4.12
C SER A 113 13.92 -24.01 2.61
N PRO A 114 14.95 -24.75 2.14
CA PRO A 114 15.16 -25.05 0.72
C PRO A 114 14.05 -25.89 0.09
N GLN A 115 13.32 -26.67 0.91
CA GLN A 115 12.23 -27.55 0.51
C GLN A 115 10.87 -27.11 1.11
N GLY A 116 10.79 -25.91 1.69
CA GLY A 116 9.53 -25.41 2.27
C GLY A 116 8.47 -25.11 1.22
N ASP A 117 7.23 -24.93 1.68
CA ASP A 117 6.05 -24.74 0.82
C ASP A 117 6.14 -23.53 -0.13
N LEU A 118 6.96 -22.54 0.22
CA LEU A 118 7.17 -21.34 -0.58
C LEU A 118 8.44 -21.41 -1.45
N ALA A 119 9.20 -22.52 -1.45
CA ALA A 119 10.45 -22.67 -2.21
C ALA A 119 10.28 -22.46 -3.72
N ALA A 120 9.23 -23.02 -4.31
CA ALA A 120 8.92 -22.83 -5.72
C ALA A 120 8.60 -21.36 -6.04
N LYS A 121 7.78 -20.72 -5.19
CA LYS A 121 7.40 -19.30 -5.31
C LYS A 121 8.60 -18.37 -5.12
N ALA A 122 9.46 -18.64 -4.14
CA ALA A 122 10.68 -17.88 -3.88
C ALA A 122 11.63 -17.95 -5.09
N LYS A 123 11.85 -19.15 -5.65
CA LYS A 123 12.67 -19.31 -6.87
C LYS A 123 12.09 -18.54 -8.07
N GLN A 124 10.77 -18.55 -8.23
CA GLN A 124 10.11 -17.76 -9.27
C GLN A 124 10.28 -16.26 -9.05
N ASN A 125 10.09 -15.78 -7.82
CA ASN A 125 10.23 -14.36 -7.48
C ASN A 125 11.69 -13.90 -7.65
N ILE A 126 12.68 -14.72 -7.28
CA ILE A 126 14.10 -14.46 -7.54
C ILE A 126 14.33 -14.22 -9.03
N ARG A 127 13.84 -15.10 -9.92
CA ARG A 127 14.00 -14.93 -11.37
C ARG A 127 13.37 -13.63 -11.87
N ALA A 128 12.22 -13.26 -11.34
CA ALA A 128 11.54 -12.01 -11.70
C ALA A 128 12.34 -10.78 -11.26
N VAL A 129 12.82 -10.77 -10.01
CA VAL A 129 13.66 -9.70 -9.46
C VAL A 129 14.97 -9.57 -10.24
N GLU A 130 15.63 -10.69 -10.53
CA GLU A 130 16.87 -10.70 -11.33
C GLU A 130 16.66 -10.19 -12.76
N ALA A 131 15.50 -10.46 -13.37
CA ALA A 131 15.17 -9.91 -14.68
C ALA A 131 15.05 -8.37 -14.64
N ARG A 132 14.41 -7.82 -13.60
CA ARG A 132 14.34 -6.36 -13.39
C ARG A 132 15.70 -5.74 -13.16
N LEU A 133 16.56 -6.39 -12.38
CA LEU A 133 17.91 -5.91 -12.12
C LEU A 133 18.85 -5.98 -13.34
N ARG A 134 18.52 -6.75 -14.38
CA ARG A 134 19.31 -6.84 -15.63
C ARG A 134 18.89 -5.80 -16.68
N GLN A 135 17.67 -5.28 -16.60
CA GLN A 135 17.18 -4.19 -17.44
C GLN A 135 17.81 -2.87 -16.99
#